data_AF-A0A2B7XI30-F1
#
_entry.id   AF-A0A2B7XI30-F1
#
_cell.length_a   1.000
_cell.length_b   1.000
_cell.length_c   1.000
_cell.angle_alpha   90.00
_cell.angle_beta   90.00
_cell.angle_gamma   90.00
#
_symmetry.space_group_name_H-M   'P 1'
#
loop_
_entity.id
_entity.type
_entity.pdbx_description
1 polymer ?
#
loop_
_entity_poly.entity_id
_entity_poly.type
_entity_poly.pdbx_seq_one_letter_code
_entity_poly.pdbx_strand_id
1 'polypeptide(L)'
;MDTPRVDGYTPCPSKSDWPPAEILKDAGVRYCIVGDLVAVALGDPLVPYDFQFAIADEQLETARSALASRGYQEAPHTGVAYFDPTATKESSTGWPGYRFLPPGAEDWMNHIMIMPATFWHLDLSPDAWSRDTFLFPDTPCRYPRRLVYLPAIIDIVVERYSAKGLNSTITSYFELHYVCILSFFKDILAALRSEDQFFVELFLKVIMRHVREKVCYQRQQIRAGIVTPEEARALIPRRDLKLAALKQKYRDRDRADSMLQEESDIERPKISEPSTTS
;
A
#
# COMPACT_ATOMS: atom_id res chain seq x y z
N MET A 1 -14.07 -2.76 -24.71
CA MET A 1 -13.27 -4.02 -24.67
C MET A 1 -12.60 -4.03 -23.32
N ASP A 2 -12.87 -5.03 -22.49
CA ASP A 2 -12.21 -5.15 -21.20
C ASP A 2 -10.73 -5.48 -21.42
N THR A 3 -9.87 -4.62 -20.89
CA THR A 3 -8.42 -4.80 -20.97
C THR A 3 -8.03 -6.08 -20.20
N PRO A 4 -7.29 -7.02 -20.79
CA PRO A 4 -6.96 -8.28 -20.12
C PRO A 4 -6.18 -8.02 -18.82
N ARG A 5 -6.64 -8.63 -17.72
CA ARG A 5 -5.98 -8.55 -16.42
C ARG A 5 -5.21 -9.84 -16.11
N VAL A 6 -4.01 -9.70 -15.56
CA VAL A 6 -3.19 -10.83 -15.08
C VAL A 6 -2.89 -10.62 -13.61
N ASP A 7 -3.29 -11.58 -12.77
CA ASP A 7 -3.21 -11.47 -11.31
C ASP A 7 -3.78 -10.13 -10.78
N GLY A 8 -4.92 -9.68 -11.31
CA GLY A 8 -5.56 -8.42 -10.92
C GLY A 8 -4.95 -7.14 -11.51
N TYR A 9 -3.77 -7.22 -12.12
CA TYR A 9 -3.11 -6.09 -12.76
C TYR A 9 -3.65 -5.84 -14.18
N THR A 10 -3.81 -4.57 -14.54
CA THR A 10 -4.02 -4.11 -15.93
C THR A 10 -2.68 -4.00 -16.65
N PRO A 11 -2.68 -4.04 -17.99
CA PRO A 11 -1.46 -3.84 -18.75
C PRO A 11 -0.86 -2.48 -18.45
N CYS A 12 0.45 -2.43 -18.56
CA CYS A 12 1.17 -1.18 -18.62
C CYS A 12 0.60 -0.24 -19.69
N PRO A 13 0.71 1.08 -19.50
CA PRO A 13 0.64 2.01 -20.62
C PRO A 13 1.68 1.62 -21.69
N SER A 14 1.47 2.08 -22.92
CA SER A 14 2.04 1.59 -24.18
C SER A 14 3.52 1.14 -24.18
N LYS A 15 3.90 0.29 -25.14
CA LYS A 15 5.25 -0.29 -25.26
C LYS A 15 6.41 0.74 -25.22
N SER A 16 6.14 1.98 -25.66
CA SER A 16 7.06 3.12 -25.64
C SER A 16 7.30 3.74 -24.25
N ASP A 17 6.48 3.40 -23.26
CA ASP A 17 6.50 4.05 -21.93
C ASP A 17 7.43 3.34 -20.93
N TRP A 18 8.06 2.22 -21.32
CA TRP A 18 8.85 1.35 -20.43
C TRP A 18 10.27 0.95 -20.89
N PRO A 19 11.09 1.84 -21.50
CA PRO A 19 12.46 1.50 -21.87
C PRO A 19 13.34 0.90 -20.74
N PRO A 20 13.25 1.33 -19.47
CA PRO A 20 14.08 0.76 -18.40
C PRO A 20 13.85 -0.74 -18.20
N ALA A 21 12.60 -1.20 -18.30
CA ALA A 21 12.25 -2.61 -18.14
C ALA A 21 12.87 -3.48 -19.26
N GLU A 22 12.91 -2.96 -20.50
CA GLU A 22 13.59 -3.63 -21.62
C GLU A 22 15.10 -3.69 -21.39
N ILE A 23 15.71 -2.58 -20.95
CA ILE A 23 17.15 -2.50 -20.68
C ILE A 23 17.57 -3.50 -19.60
N LEU A 24 16.82 -3.57 -18.49
CA LEU A 24 17.08 -4.51 -17.41
C LEU A 24 16.92 -5.96 -17.87
N LYS A 25 15.90 -6.24 -18.69
CA LYS A 25 15.68 -7.57 -19.27
C LYS A 25 16.81 -7.98 -20.21
N ASP A 26 17.24 -7.10 -21.11
CA ASP A 26 18.34 -7.34 -22.05
C ASP A 26 19.66 -7.61 -21.32
N ALA A 27 19.86 -6.95 -20.18
CA ALA A 27 21.03 -7.16 -19.32
C ALA A 27 20.95 -8.45 -18.47
N GLY A 28 19.86 -9.24 -18.57
CA GLY A 28 19.67 -10.44 -17.76
C GLY A 28 19.51 -10.16 -16.25
N VAL A 29 19.08 -8.95 -15.89
CA VAL A 29 18.85 -8.56 -14.51
C VAL A 29 17.52 -9.10 -14.03
N ARG A 30 17.50 -9.73 -12.85
CA ARG A 30 16.26 -10.09 -12.17
C ARG A 30 15.72 -8.87 -11.45
N TYR A 31 14.56 -8.43 -11.90
CA TYR A 31 13.86 -7.28 -11.32
C TYR A 31 12.36 -7.53 -11.22
N CYS A 32 11.68 -6.67 -10.47
CA CYS A 32 10.24 -6.47 -10.61
C CYS A 32 9.88 -5.00 -10.36
N ILE A 33 8.74 -4.59 -10.92
CA ILE A 33 8.15 -3.27 -10.74
C ILE A 33 7.51 -3.19 -9.36
N VAL A 34 7.77 -2.10 -8.65
CA VAL A 34 7.27 -1.83 -7.29
C VAL A 34 6.76 -0.39 -7.17
N GLY A 35 6.16 -0.04 -6.03
CA GLY A 35 5.73 1.32 -5.72
C GLY A 35 4.56 1.81 -6.57
N ASP A 36 4.60 3.08 -6.96
CA ASP A 36 3.52 3.79 -7.66
C ASP A 36 3.02 3.03 -8.88
N LEU A 37 3.93 2.38 -9.60
CA LEU A 37 3.63 1.63 -10.81
C LEU A 37 2.82 0.37 -10.56
N VAL A 38 2.91 -0.23 -9.37
CA VAL A 38 2.00 -1.29 -8.93
C VAL A 38 0.61 -0.70 -8.71
N ALA A 39 0.50 0.44 -8.03
CA ALA A 39 -0.80 1.08 -7.78
C ALA A 39 -1.52 1.43 -9.10
N VAL A 40 -0.80 2.04 -10.04
CA VAL A 40 -1.31 2.34 -11.39
C VAL A 40 -1.76 1.07 -12.10
N ALA A 41 -0.94 0.01 -12.06
CA ALA A 41 -1.29 -1.27 -12.67
C ALA A 41 -2.48 -1.96 -11.98
N LEU A 42 -2.88 -1.57 -10.76
CA LEU A 42 -4.11 -2.04 -10.11
C LEU A 42 -5.34 -1.19 -10.46
N GLY A 43 -5.15 -0.11 -11.22
CA GLY A 43 -6.19 0.81 -11.65
C GLY A 43 -6.35 2.05 -10.79
N ASP A 44 -5.37 2.37 -9.94
CA ASP A 44 -5.34 3.66 -9.23
C ASP A 44 -5.06 4.80 -10.22
N PRO A 45 -5.80 5.93 -10.18
CA PRO A 45 -5.59 7.07 -11.07
C PRO A 45 -4.35 7.91 -10.70
N LEU A 46 -3.47 7.41 -9.84
CA LEU A 46 -2.19 8.03 -9.48
C LEU A 46 -1.36 8.36 -10.73
N VAL A 47 -0.83 9.58 -10.78
CA VAL A 47 0.24 9.93 -11.72
C VAL A 47 1.55 9.53 -11.05
N PRO A 48 2.27 8.53 -11.59
CA PRO A 48 3.49 8.03 -10.95
C PRO A 48 4.56 9.12 -10.96
N TYR A 49 5.13 9.38 -9.79
CA TYR A 49 6.19 10.39 -9.65
C TYR A 49 7.55 9.81 -10.02
N ASP A 50 7.83 8.59 -9.57
CA ASP A 50 9.04 7.83 -9.90
C ASP A 50 8.70 6.42 -10.36
N PHE A 51 9.48 5.89 -11.30
CA PHE A 51 9.38 4.52 -11.78
C PHE A 51 10.33 3.64 -10.97
N GLN A 52 9.78 2.87 -10.05
CA GLN A 52 10.55 2.11 -9.08
C GLN A 52 10.69 0.63 -9.48
N PHE A 53 11.92 0.13 -9.40
CA PHE A 53 12.29 -1.24 -9.67
C PHE A 53 13.04 -1.83 -8.49
N ALA A 54 12.56 -2.96 -7.98
CA ALA A 54 13.32 -3.82 -7.07
C ALA A 54 14.24 -4.71 -7.91
N ILE A 55 15.53 -4.69 -7.61
CA ILE A 55 16.59 -5.42 -8.32
C ILE A 55 17.17 -6.45 -7.37
N ALA A 56 17.46 -7.67 -7.86
CA ALA A 56 18.20 -8.65 -7.07
C ALA A 56 19.50 -8.01 -6.55
N ASP A 57 19.72 -8.09 -5.24
CA ASP A 57 20.74 -7.32 -4.52
C ASP A 57 22.14 -7.42 -5.16
N GLU A 58 22.53 -8.63 -5.57
CA GLU A 58 23.82 -8.91 -6.20
C GLU A 58 23.94 -8.38 -7.64
N GLN A 59 22.84 -7.96 -8.26
CA GLN A 59 22.78 -7.45 -9.62
C GLN A 59 22.59 -5.92 -9.68
N LEU A 60 22.56 -5.22 -8.54
CA LEU A 60 22.29 -3.77 -8.50
C LEU A 60 23.30 -2.95 -9.33
N GLU A 61 24.60 -3.25 -9.24
CA GLU A 61 25.63 -2.58 -10.05
C GLU A 61 25.54 -2.93 -11.54
N THR A 62 25.09 -4.16 -11.86
CA THR A 62 24.84 -4.57 -13.25
C THR A 62 23.67 -3.76 -13.84
N ALA A 63 22.60 -3.60 -13.07
CA ALA A 63 21.44 -2.79 -13.45
C ALA A 63 21.82 -1.31 -13.65
N ARG A 64 22.59 -0.74 -12.72
CA ARG A 64 23.15 0.61 -12.83
C ARG A 64 23.95 0.79 -14.12
N SER A 65 24.88 -0.13 -14.38
CA SER A 65 25.74 -0.09 -15.58
C SER A 65 24.91 -0.21 -16.86
N ALA A 66 23.90 -1.08 -16.88
CA ALA A 66 23.02 -1.28 -18.03
C ALA A 66 22.25 0.00 -18.38
N LEU A 67 21.65 0.66 -17.39
CA LEU A 67 20.95 1.94 -17.59
C LEU A 67 21.90 3.02 -18.10
N ALA A 68 23.06 3.19 -17.47
CA ALA A 68 24.06 4.17 -17.88
C ALA A 68 24.54 3.95 -19.33
N SER A 69 24.74 2.70 -19.75
CA SER A 69 25.16 2.35 -21.12
C SER A 69 24.14 2.75 -22.20
N ARG A 70 22.88 2.97 -21.80
CA ARG A 70 21.78 3.39 -22.67
C ARG A 70 21.46 4.88 -22.55
N GLY A 71 22.36 5.66 -21.94
CA GLY A 71 22.27 7.13 -21.86
C GLY A 71 21.46 7.67 -20.69
N TYR A 72 21.03 6.81 -19.76
CA TYR A 72 20.41 7.26 -18.51
C TYR A 72 21.47 7.94 -17.63
N GLN A 73 21.18 9.15 -17.18
CA GLN A 73 22.09 9.93 -16.35
C GLN A 73 21.78 9.68 -14.88
N GLU A 74 22.77 9.27 -14.10
CA GLU A 74 22.60 9.14 -12.65
C GLU A 74 22.40 10.53 -12.04
N ALA A 75 21.36 10.66 -11.22
CA ALA A 75 21.01 11.88 -10.55
C ALA A 75 21.11 11.68 -9.03
N PRO A 76 21.48 12.72 -8.27
CA PRO A 76 21.49 12.63 -6.82
C PRO A 76 20.07 12.39 -6.28
N HIS A 77 19.97 11.68 -5.15
CA HIS A 77 18.70 11.48 -4.44
C HIS A 77 18.15 12.75 -3.77
N THR A 78 18.82 13.90 -3.95
CA THR A 78 18.56 15.20 -3.27
C THR A 78 17.21 15.85 -3.59
N GLY A 79 16.23 15.10 -4.10
CA GLY A 79 14.84 15.53 -4.10
C GLY A 79 14.38 15.83 -2.68
N VAL A 80 13.93 17.07 -2.45
CA VAL A 80 13.45 17.57 -1.15
C VAL A 80 12.37 16.65 -0.54
N ALA A 81 11.63 15.93 -1.39
CA ALA A 81 10.50 15.10 -0.99
C ALA A 81 10.86 13.90 -0.10
N TYR A 82 12.08 13.37 -0.10
CA TYR A 82 12.45 12.19 0.72
C TYR A 82 13.69 12.42 1.61
N PHE A 83 14.13 13.67 1.73
CA PHE A 83 15.21 14.04 2.62
C PHE A 83 14.74 14.01 4.09
N ASP A 84 15.50 13.32 4.93
CA ASP A 84 15.29 13.28 6.38
C ASP A 84 16.64 13.41 7.11
N PRO A 85 16.99 14.59 7.62
CA PRO A 85 18.27 14.80 8.29
C PRO A 85 18.36 14.08 9.66
N THR A 86 17.23 13.56 10.16
CA THR A 86 17.17 12.84 11.44
C THR A 86 17.33 11.32 11.28
N ALA A 87 17.34 10.82 10.05
CA ALA A 87 17.60 9.41 9.76
C ALA A 87 19.04 9.04 10.18
N THR A 88 19.16 7.95 10.93
CA THR A 88 20.45 7.43 11.46
C THR A 88 20.73 6.00 11.05
N LYS A 89 19.72 5.26 10.58
CA LYS A 89 19.84 3.85 10.15
C LYS A 89 19.53 3.63 8.66
N GLU A 90 19.02 4.65 7.99
CA GLU A 90 18.75 4.68 6.55
C GLU A 90 19.39 5.92 5.95
N SER A 91 19.39 6.00 4.63
CA SER A 91 19.83 7.19 3.92
C SER A 91 19.01 8.41 4.36
N SER A 92 19.72 9.46 4.78
CA SER A 92 19.14 10.78 5.05
C SER A 92 18.80 11.53 3.77
N THR A 93 19.36 11.11 2.64
CA THR A 93 19.21 11.79 1.35
C THR A 93 18.14 11.18 0.45
N GLY A 94 17.44 10.13 0.88
CA GLY A 94 16.32 9.56 0.13
C GLY A 94 16.37 8.03 0.05
N TRP A 95 15.85 7.49 -1.04
CA TRP A 95 15.73 6.05 -1.28
C TRP A 95 17.10 5.34 -1.30
N PRO A 96 17.21 4.09 -0.83
CA PRO A 96 18.43 3.31 -0.97
C PRO A 96 18.56 2.78 -2.40
N GLY A 97 19.67 3.05 -3.07
CA GLY A 97 19.92 2.59 -4.44
C GLY A 97 20.33 3.75 -5.35
N TYR A 98 19.87 3.71 -6.60
CA TYR A 98 20.26 4.68 -7.63
C TYR A 98 19.04 5.31 -8.30
N ARG A 99 19.18 6.60 -8.60
CA ARG A 99 18.19 7.42 -9.31
C ARG A 99 18.76 7.81 -10.67
N PHE A 100 17.93 7.75 -11.71
CA PHE A 100 18.32 8.11 -13.06
C PHE A 100 17.29 9.01 -13.73
N LEU A 101 17.81 9.89 -14.60
CA LEU A 101 17.05 10.65 -15.57
C LEU A 101 17.09 9.94 -16.92
N PRO A 102 15.95 9.85 -17.63
CA PRO A 102 15.94 9.46 -19.03
C PRO A 102 16.83 10.36 -19.90
N PRO A 103 17.33 9.86 -21.04
CA PRO A 103 18.13 10.67 -21.97
C PRO A 103 17.38 11.93 -22.40
N GLY A 104 17.98 13.10 -22.17
CA GLY A 104 17.39 14.39 -22.55
C GLY A 104 16.25 14.89 -21.65
N ALA A 105 15.98 14.22 -20.52
CA ALA A 105 14.99 14.68 -19.56
C ALA A 105 15.51 15.86 -18.71
N GLU A 106 14.58 16.72 -18.30
CA GLU A 106 14.84 17.74 -17.27
C GLU A 106 14.65 17.14 -15.87
N ASP A 107 15.31 17.75 -14.87
CA ASP A 107 15.45 17.25 -13.49
C ASP A 107 14.12 17.12 -12.70
N TRP A 108 13.01 17.59 -13.27
CA TRP A 108 11.66 17.55 -12.69
C TRP A 108 10.74 16.49 -13.32
N MET A 109 11.22 15.72 -14.30
CA MET A 109 10.46 14.65 -14.97
C MET A 109 10.54 13.32 -14.20
N ASN A 110 9.73 12.32 -14.58
CA ASN A 110 9.69 11.02 -13.90
C ASN A 110 11.07 10.35 -13.85
N HIS A 111 11.54 10.01 -12.65
CA HIS A 111 12.84 9.36 -12.47
C HIS A 111 12.72 7.85 -12.53
N ILE A 112 13.82 7.20 -12.90
CA ILE A 112 13.96 5.76 -12.74
C ILE A 112 14.72 5.49 -11.46
N MET A 113 14.11 4.71 -10.57
CA MET A 113 14.67 4.34 -9.29
C MET A 113 14.93 2.84 -9.27
N ILE A 114 16.18 2.43 -9.08
CA ILE A 114 16.52 1.04 -8.84
C ILE A 114 16.99 0.87 -7.40
N MET A 115 16.48 -0.16 -6.73
CA MET A 115 16.74 -0.41 -5.32
C MET A 115 16.99 -1.89 -5.08
N PRO A 116 17.74 -2.29 -4.03
CA PRO A 116 17.84 -3.67 -3.62
C PRO A 116 16.45 -4.29 -3.36
N ALA A 117 16.27 -5.55 -3.71
CA ALA A 117 15.04 -6.28 -3.49
C ALA A 117 14.76 -6.48 -1.99
N THR A 118 15.80 -6.67 -1.20
CA THR A 118 15.70 -6.78 0.27
C THR A 118 15.08 -5.55 0.92
N PHE A 119 15.31 -4.36 0.38
CA PHE A 119 14.66 -3.14 0.88
C PHE A 119 13.14 -3.17 0.71
N TRP A 120 12.67 -3.82 -0.36
CA TRP A 120 11.25 -4.04 -0.61
C TRP A 120 10.71 -5.32 0.04
N HIS A 121 11.51 -6.01 0.87
CA HIS A 121 11.18 -7.31 1.47
C HIS A 121 10.79 -8.36 0.40
N LEU A 122 11.43 -8.29 -0.77
CA LEU A 122 11.23 -9.24 -1.87
C LEU A 122 12.44 -10.15 -2.05
N ASP A 123 12.18 -11.42 -2.37
CA ASP A 123 13.21 -12.38 -2.77
C ASP A 123 13.23 -12.50 -4.29
N LEU A 124 14.33 -12.04 -4.90
CA LEU A 124 14.58 -12.18 -6.34
C LEU A 124 15.73 -13.16 -6.65
N SER A 125 15.98 -14.11 -5.75
CA SER A 125 16.77 -15.31 -6.08
C SER A 125 16.17 -16.05 -7.28
N PRO A 126 16.94 -16.82 -8.07
CA PRO A 126 16.45 -17.33 -9.35
C PRO A 126 15.13 -18.12 -9.27
N ASP A 127 14.99 -18.96 -8.24
CA ASP A 127 13.80 -19.77 -8.02
C ASP A 127 12.61 -18.93 -7.54
N ALA A 128 12.83 -18.04 -6.57
CA ALA A 128 11.80 -17.15 -6.04
C ALA A 128 11.32 -16.17 -7.12
N TRP A 129 12.24 -15.54 -7.87
CA TRP A 129 11.91 -14.62 -8.94
C TRP A 129 10.95 -15.23 -9.97
N SER A 130 11.20 -16.47 -10.38
CA SER A 130 10.35 -17.16 -11.36
C SER A 130 8.98 -17.52 -10.80
N ARG A 131 8.91 -17.90 -9.52
CA ARG A 131 7.69 -18.32 -8.83
C ARG A 131 6.82 -17.15 -8.39
N ASP A 132 7.43 -16.13 -7.80
CA ASP A 132 6.80 -15.09 -7.00
C ASP A 132 6.55 -13.79 -7.78
N THR A 133 7.05 -13.72 -9.01
CA THR A 133 6.76 -12.64 -9.95
C THR A 133 6.20 -13.21 -11.26
N PHE A 134 5.60 -12.36 -12.09
CA PHE A 134 5.12 -12.75 -13.41
C PHE A 134 5.45 -11.67 -14.44
N LEU A 135 5.74 -12.11 -15.66
CA LEU A 135 5.91 -11.21 -16.81
C LEU A 135 4.53 -10.92 -17.40
N PHE A 136 4.19 -9.65 -17.55
CA PHE A 136 2.94 -9.25 -18.18
C PHE A 136 3.01 -9.54 -19.69
N PRO A 137 2.01 -10.21 -20.29
CA PRO A 137 2.04 -10.62 -21.70
C PRO A 137 2.41 -9.50 -22.66
N ASP A 138 3.25 -9.81 -23.65
CA ASP A 138 3.69 -8.89 -24.72
C ASP A 138 4.42 -7.61 -24.25
N THR A 139 4.83 -7.55 -22.99
CA THR A 139 5.58 -6.44 -22.40
C THR A 139 6.87 -6.93 -21.73
N PRO A 140 7.85 -6.04 -21.51
CA PRO A 140 8.97 -6.35 -20.62
C PRO A 140 8.57 -6.34 -19.14
N CYS A 141 7.40 -5.83 -18.79
CA CYS A 141 7.03 -5.48 -17.42
C CYS A 141 6.80 -6.72 -16.56
N ARG A 142 7.64 -6.88 -15.52
CA ARG A 142 7.53 -7.96 -14.55
C ARG A 142 7.05 -7.42 -13.20
N TYR A 143 5.98 -8.02 -12.69
CA TYR A 143 5.34 -7.60 -11.44
C TYR A 143 5.43 -8.68 -10.37
N PRO A 144 5.49 -8.31 -9.09
CA PRO A 144 5.32 -9.26 -8.01
C PRO A 144 3.87 -9.75 -7.98
N ARG A 145 3.69 -11.04 -7.66
CA ARG A 145 2.34 -11.58 -7.40
C ARG A 145 1.73 -10.88 -6.21
N ARG A 146 0.42 -10.65 -6.22
CA ARG A 146 -0.25 -9.89 -5.15
C ARG A 146 -0.09 -10.54 -3.77
N LEU A 147 -0.12 -11.87 -3.71
CA LEU A 147 0.11 -12.66 -2.49
C LEU A 147 1.55 -12.62 -1.96
N VAL A 148 2.49 -12.09 -2.75
CA VAL A 148 3.88 -11.86 -2.33
C VAL A 148 4.06 -10.39 -1.98
N TYR A 149 3.51 -9.50 -2.80
CA TYR A 149 3.67 -8.07 -2.63
C TYR A 149 2.97 -7.53 -1.38
N LEU A 150 1.74 -7.96 -1.08
CA LEU A 150 1.02 -7.46 0.09
C LEU A 150 1.73 -7.84 1.41
N PRO A 151 2.13 -9.10 1.66
CA PRO A 151 2.93 -9.43 2.83
C PRO A 151 4.24 -8.65 2.93
N ALA A 152 4.95 -8.45 1.81
CA ALA A 152 6.18 -7.67 1.78
C ALA A 152 5.95 -6.22 2.23
N ILE A 153 4.90 -5.57 1.71
CA ILE A 153 4.53 -4.21 2.16
C ILE A 153 4.10 -4.18 3.63
N ILE A 154 3.35 -5.19 4.11
CA ILE A 154 2.99 -5.31 5.53
C ILE A 154 4.27 -5.42 6.39
N ASP A 155 5.23 -6.25 5.98
CA ASP A 155 6.50 -6.42 6.69
C ASP A 155 7.29 -5.10 6.78
N ILE A 156 7.36 -4.33 5.68
CA ILE A 156 7.96 -3.00 5.68
C ILE A 156 7.25 -2.05 6.66
N VAL A 157 5.92 -1.97 6.62
CA VAL A 157 5.18 -1.08 7.53
C VAL A 157 5.42 -1.49 8.99
N VAL A 158 5.39 -2.78 9.30
CA VAL A 158 5.63 -3.31 10.66
C VAL A 158 7.03 -3.00 11.16
N GLU A 159 8.05 -3.18 10.32
CA GLU A 159 9.44 -2.84 10.64
C GLU A 159 9.55 -1.34 10.95
N ARG A 160 8.96 -0.49 10.11
CA ARG A 160 9.04 0.96 10.25
C ARG A 160 8.35 1.52 11.50
N TYR A 161 7.32 0.83 12.00
CA TYR A 161 6.71 1.15 13.30
C TYR A 161 7.55 0.67 14.49
N SER A 162 8.38 -0.34 14.29
CA SER A 162 9.18 -0.96 15.36
C SER A 162 10.56 -0.30 15.50
N ALA A 163 11.13 0.17 14.40
CA ALA A 163 12.49 0.70 14.34
C ALA A 163 12.54 2.22 14.52
N LYS A 164 13.44 2.68 15.40
CA LYS A 164 13.81 4.09 15.53
C LYS A 164 14.97 4.43 14.61
N GLY A 165 14.98 5.67 14.11
CA GLY A 165 16.08 6.22 13.30
C GLY A 165 16.00 5.91 11.81
N LEU A 166 14.87 5.39 11.33
CA LEU A 166 14.60 5.24 9.89
C LEU A 166 14.13 6.57 9.29
N ASN A 167 14.15 6.66 7.96
CA ASN A 167 13.68 7.85 7.23
C ASN A 167 12.15 7.97 7.36
N SER A 168 11.69 9.04 8.00
CA SER A 168 10.28 9.28 8.31
C SER A 168 9.43 9.59 7.07
N THR A 169 10.03 10.17 6.04
CA THR A 169 9.32 10.48 4.80
C THR A 169 9.11 9.23 3.96
N ILE A 170 10.12 8.38 3.84
CA ILE A 170 9.98 7.04 3.24
C ILE A 170 8.97 6.21 4.04
N THR A 171 8.96 6.35 5.37
CA THR A 171 7.96 5.68 6.21
C THR A 171 6.54 6.12 5.87
N SER A 172 6.34 7.42 5.69
CA SER A 172 5.04 7.98 5.26
C SER A 172 4.63 7.46 3.89
N TYR A 173 5.58 7.32 2.95
CA TYR A 173 5.31 6.71 1.65
C TYR A 173 4.78 5.28 1.80
N PHE A 174 5.46 4.42 2.55
CA PHE A 174 5.04 3.02 2.69
C PHE A 174 3.68 2.89 3.40
N GLU A 175 3.36 3.78 4.35
CA GLU A 175 2.02 3.82 4.95
C GLU A 175 0.94 4.15 3.91
N LEU A 176 1.16 5.18 3.09
CA LEU A 176 0.23 5.57 2.03
C LEU A 176 0.09 4.48 0.97
N HIS A 177 1.22 3.90 0.55
CA HIS A 177 1.25 2.82 -0.42
C HIS A 177 0.51 1.59 0.08
N TYR A 178 0.69 1.21 1.35
CA TYR A 178 -0.06 0.15 2.00
C TYR A 178 -1.58 0.39 1.97
N VAL A 179 -2.02 1.60 2.29
CA VAL A 179 -3.45 1.97 2.25
C VAL A 179 -4.00 1.88 0.82
N CYS A 180 -3.23 2.34 -0.17
CA CYS A 180 -3.59 2.26 -1.58
C CYS A 180 -3.77 0.80 -2.02
N ILE A 181 -2.73 -0.05 -1.90
CA ILE A 181 -2.79 -1.44 -2.38
C ILE A 181 -3.86 -2.26 -1.66
N LEU A 182 -4.11 -2.00 -0.36
CA LEU A 182 -5.12 -2.71 0.42
C LEU A 182 -6.53 -2.50 -0.15
N SER A 183 -6.78 -1.35 -0.77
CA SER A 183 -8.06 -1.04 -1.40
C SER A 183 -8.34 -1.93 -2.62
N PHE A 184 -7.28 -2.41 -3.30
CA PHE A 184 -7.33 -3.26 -4.48
C PHE A 184 -7.20 -4.76 -4.17
N PHE A 185 -6.59 -5.13 -3.04
CA PHE A 185 -6.29 -6.52 -2.67
C PHE A 185 -7.31 -7.16 -1.72
N LYS A 186 -8.55 -6.66 -1.71
CA LYS A 186 -9.60 -7.16 -0.79
C LYS A 186 -9.95 -8.63 -1.03
N ASP A 187 -9.82 -9.10 -2.27
CA ASP A 187 -10.14 -10.47 -2.68
C ASP A 187 -9.13 -11.50 -2.15
N ILE A 188 -7.88 -11.10 -1.91
CA ILE A 188 -6.81 -12.02 -1.48
C ILE A 188 -6.61 -12.07 0.03
N LEU A 189 -7.32 -11.24 0.81
CA LEU A 189 -7.08 -11.12 2.25
C LEU A 189 -7.29 -12.43 3.00
N ALA A 190 -8.24 -13.25 2.58
CA ALA A 190 -8.52 -14.55 3.20
C ALA A 190 -7.41 -15.59 2.97
N ALA A 191 -6.56 -15.40 1.96
CA ALA A 191 -5.43 -16.27 1.64
C ALA A 191 -4.12 -15.86 2.34
N LEU A 192 -4.12 -14.72 3.06
CA LEU A 192 -2.98 -14.31 3.86
C LEU A 192 -2.78 -15.24 5.05
N ARG A 193 -1.57 -15.25 5.62
CA ARG A 193 -1.31 -15.93 6.90
C ARG A 193 -2.04 -15.24 8.04
N SER A 194 -2.25 -15.96 9.14
CA SER A 194 -3.07 -15.48 10.26
C SER A 194 -2.54 -14.19 10.90
N GLU A 195 -1.22 -14.00 10.98
CA GLU A 195 -0.63 -12.76 11.49
C GLU A 195 -0.90 -11.56 10.56
N ASP A 196 -0.92 -11.79 9.25
CA ASP A 196 -1.14 -10.76 8.24
C ASP A 196 -2.62 -10.40 8.17
N GLN A 197 -3.51 -11.38 8.28
CA GLN A 197 -4.94 -11.15 8.44
C GLN A 197 -5.24 -10.33 9.70
N PHE A 198 -4.63 -10.68 10.84
CA PHE A 198 -4.74 -9.91 12.09
C PHE A 198 -4.30 -8.46 11.91
N PHE A 199 -3.17 -8.23 11.24
CA PHE A 199 -2.64 -6.89 11.00
C PHE A 199 -3.59 -6.06 10.13
N VAL A 200 -4.02 -6.60 8.99
CA VAL A 200 -4.95 -5.93 8.06
C VAL A 200 -6.26 -5.59 8.76
N GLU A 201 -6.76 -6.49 9.60
CA GLU A 201 -8.03 -6.30 10.30
C GLU A 201 -7.98 -5.08 11.25
N LEU A 202 -6.84 -4.83 11.91
CA LEU A 202 -6.76 -3.91 13.05
C LEU A 202 -5.98 -2.63 12.77
N PHE A 203 -4.91 -2.69 12.00
CA PHE A 203 -3.91 -1.60 11.90
C PHE A 203 -4.53 -0.26 11.48
N LEU A 204 -5.39 -0.27 10.45
CA LEU A 204 -6.07 0.95 9.99
C LEU A 204 -7.29 1.35 10.84
N LYS A 205 -7.85 0.42 11.63
CA LYS A 205 -8.98 0.72 12.53
C LYS A 205 -8.54 1.43 13.81
N VAL A 206 -7.25 1.39 14.14
CA VAL A 206 -6.68 2.07 15.28
C VAL A 206 -6.02 3.39 14.85
N ILE A 207 -6.47 4.49 15.45
CA ILE A 207 -6.00 5.85 15.10
C ILE A 207 -4.69 6.18 15.84
N MET A 208 -4.56 5.74 17.09
CA MET A 208 -3.43 6.12 17.94
C MET A 208 -2.17 5.33 17.58
N ARG A 209 -1.05 6.04 17.33
CA ARG A 209 0.24 5.45 16.96
C ARG A 209 0.72 4.36 17.91
N HIS A 210 0.69 4.59 19.22
CA HIS A 210 1.10 3.59 20.21
C HIS A 210 0.23 2.31 20.18
N VAL A 211 -1.02 2.41 19.71
CA VAL A 211 -1.88 1.22 19.51
C VAL A 211 -1.49 0.50 18.22
N ARG A 212 -1.12 1.21 17.15
CA ARG A 212 -0.55 0.60 15.94
C ARG A 212 0.76 -0.13 16.24
N GLU A 213 1.64 0.46 17.05
CA GLU A 213 2.86 -0.21 17.54
C GLU A 213 2.51 -1.50 18.30
N LYS A 214 1.45 -1.49 19.12
CA LYS A 214 0.95 -2.70 19.78
C LYS A 214 0.43 -3.74 18.77
N VAL A 215 -0.27 -3.34 17.72
CA VAL A 215 -0.70 -4.25 16.63
C VAL A 215 0.52 -4.87 15.94
N CYS A 216 1.54 -4.07 15.59
CA CYS A 216 2.78 -4.55 14.99
C CYS A 216 3.49 -5.57 15.90
N TYR A 217 3.61 -5.26 17.19
CA TYR A 217 4.19 -6.16 18.18
C TYR A 217 3.42 -7.48 18.28
N GLN A 218 2.08 -7.43 18.39
CA GLN A 218 1.26 -8.64 18.49
C GLN A 218 1.32 -9.49 17.22
N ARG A 219 1.40 -8.87 16.02
CA ARG A 219 1.65 -9.59 14.77
C ARG A 219 2.93 -10.43 14.84
N GLN A 220 4.01 -9.86 15.37
CA GLN A 220 5.28 -10.58 15.53
C GLN A 220 5.15 -11.76 16.51
N GLN A 221 4.38 -11.59 17.60
CA GLN A 221 4.11 -12.68 18.55
C GLN A 221 3.29 -13.81 17.91
N ILE A 222 2.30 -13.49 17.07
CA ILE A 222 1.53 -14.49 16.30
C ILE A 222 2.45 -15.23 15.34
N ARG A 223 3.27 -14.51 14.57
CA ARG A 223 4.23 -15.10 13.63
C ARG A 223 5.22 -16.06 14.33
N ALA A 224 5.63 -15.73 15.54
CA ALA A 224 6.49 -16.57 16.38
C ALA A 224 5.75 -17.75 17.04
N GLY A 225 4.44 -17.88 16.86
CA GLY A 225 3.61 -18.92 17.49
C GLY A 225 3.45 -18.76 19.00
N ILE A 226 3.73 -17.57 19.55
CA ILE A 226 3.70 -17.30 21.00
C ILE A 226 2.26 -17.03 21.47
N VAL A 227 1.45 -16.37 20.64
CA VAL A 227 0.05 -16.08 20.92
C VAL A 227 -0.82 -16.42 19.72
N THR A 228 -2.08 -16.77 19.97
CA THR A 228 -3.09 -16.93 18.93
C THR A 228 -3.57 -15.57 18.42
N PRO A 229 -4.09 -15.47 17.17
CA PRO A 229 -4.74 -14.26 16.69
C PRO A 229 -5.88 -13.78 17.59
N GLU A 230 -6.63 -14.69 18.20
CA GLU A 230 -7.76 -14.41 19.09
C GLU A 230 -7.29 -13.73 20.39
N GLU A 231 -6.25 -14.27 21.03
CA GLU A 231 -5.63 -13.67 22.22
C GLU A 231 -5.06 -12.29 21.91
N ALA A 232 -4.35 -12.16 20.79
CA ALA A 232 -3.81 -10.88 20.33
C ALA A 232 -4.91 -9.84 20.10
N ARG A 233 -6.05 -10.21 19.50
CA ARG A 233 -7.19 -9.30 19.25
C ARG A 233 -7.76 -8.75 20.55
N ALA A 234 -7.88 -9.59 21.58
CA ALA A 234 -8.40 -9.18 22.89
C ALA A 234 -7.53 -8.10 23.56
N LEU A 235 -6.24 -8.03 23.23
CA LEU A 235 -5.30 -7.05 23.77
C LEU A 235 -5.36 -5.69 23.06
N ILE A 236 -5.98 -5.58 21.89
CA ILE A 236 -6.01 -4.32 21.11
C ILE A 236 -7.25 -3.50 21.47
N PRO A 237 -7.11 -2.27 21.99
CA PRO A 237 -8.25 -1.43 22.32
C PRO A 237 -9.07 -1.02 21.07
N ARG A 238 -10.29 -1.55 20.94
CA ARG A 238 -11.23 -1.23 19.85
C ARG A 238 -12.18 -0.09 20.21
N ARG A 239 -11.65 1.13 20.30
CA ARG A 239 -12.48 2.33 20.55
C ARG A 239 -13.47 2.61 19.41
N ASP A 240 -13.17 2.18 18.20
CA ASP A 240 -14.06 2.20 17.03
C ASP A 240 -15.37 1.44 17.29
N LEU A 241 -15.31 0.27 17.93
CA LEU A 241 -16.50 -0.50 18.29
C LEU A 241 -17.36 0.20 19.34
N LYS A 242 -16.73 0.86 20.32
CA LYS A 242 -17.44 1.67 21.33
C LYS A 242 -18.19 2.84 20.67
N LEU A 243 -17.54 3.50 19.70
CA LEU A 243 -18.15 4.60 18.95
C LEU A 243 -19.28 4.09 18.03
N ALA A 244 -19.11 2.95 17.37
CA ALA A 244 -20.14 2.34 16.54
C ALA A 244 -21.38 1.96 17.37
N ALA A 245 -21.18 1.35 18.54
CA ALA A 245 -22.27 1.04 19.47
C ALA A 245 -22.98 2.30 19.98
N LEU A 246 -22.23 3.37 20.27
CA LEU A 246 -22.81 4.65 20.66
C LEU A 246 -23.66 5.26 19.52
N LYS A 247 -23.12 5.31 18.30
CA LYS A 247 -23.86 5.78 17.11
C LYS A 247 -25.11 4.95 16.86
N GLN A 248 -25.04 3.64 17.06
CA GLN A 248 -26.19 2.76 16.91
C GLN A 248 -27.28 3.08 17.94
N LYS A 249 -26.93 3.25 19.22
CA LYS A 249 -27.89 3.66 20.26
C LYS A 249 -28.62 4.97 19.94
N TYR A 250 -27.92 5.96 19.38
CA TYR A 250 -28.56 7.21 18.97
C TYR A 250 -29.53 7.00 17.80
N ARG A 251 -29.14 6.22 16.78
CA ARG A 251 -30.03 5.88 15.65
C ARG A 251 -31.27 5.11 16.09
N ASP A 252 -31.12 4.18 17.03
CA ASP A 252 -32.23 3.40 17.57
C ASP A 252 -33.19 4.29 18.39
N ARG A 253 -32.64 5.28 19.12
CA ARG A 253 -33.42 6.29 19.83
C ARG A 253 -34.19 7.21 18.88
N ASP A 254 -33.52 7.76 17.87
CA ASP A 254 -34.16 8.64 16.87
C ASP A 254 -35.29 7.90 16.13
N ARG A 255 -35.11 6.60 15.87
CA ARG A 255 -36.15 5.75 15.29
C ARG A 255 -37.32 5.51 16.25
N ALA A 256 -37.05 5.27 17.53
CA ALA A 256 -38.09 5.11 18.54
C ALA A 256 -38.89 6.41 18.76
N ASP A 257 -38.21 7.55 18.82
CA ASP A 257 -38.84 8.87 18.97
C ASP A 257 -39.70 9.20 17.73
N SER A 258 -39.26 8.82 16.53
CA SER A 258 -40.06 8.95 15.29
C SER A 258 -41.31 8.06 15.28
N MET A 259 -41.24 6.83 15.80
CA MET A 259 -42.40 5.93 15.89
C MET A 259 -43.43 6.42 16.92
N LEU A 260 -42.96 6.97 18.05
CA LEU A 260 -43.84 7.58 19.05
C LEU A 260 -44.55 8.83 18.53
N GLN A 261 -43.89 9.60 17.65
CA GLN A 261 -44.49 10.76 17.01
C GLN A 261 -45.61 10.34 16.02
N GLU A 262 -45.39 9.30 15.22
CA GLU A 262 -46.41 8.73 14.33
C GLU A 262 -47.61 8.16 15.11
N GLU A 263 -47.39 7.46 16.23
CA GLU A 263 -48.50 6.99 17.09
C GLU A 263 -49.28 8.17 17.70
N SER A 264 -48.60 9.24 18.12
CA SER A 264 -49.26 10.44 18.67
C SER A 264 -50.07 11.23 17.65
N ASP A 265 -49.68 11.17 16.36
CA ASP A 265 -50.40 11.80 15.25
C ASP A 265 -51.62 10.97 14.80
N ILE A 266 -51.62 9.66 15.05
CA ILE A 266 -52.77 8.78 14.81
C ILE A 266 -53.86 8.96 15.89
N GLU A 267 -53.49 9.27 17.14
CA GLU A 267 -54.44 9.39 18.26
C GLU A 267 -55.17 10.73 18.39
N ARG A 268 -54.85 11.76 17.57
CA ARG A 268 -55.61 13.04 17.57
C ARG A 268 -56.71 13.04 16.49
N PRO A 269 -58.01 12.91 16.84
CA PRO A 269 -59.07 13.14 15.86
C PRO A 269 -59.16 14.65 15.56
N LYS A 270 -59.24 15.01 14.29
CA LYS A 270 -59.57 16.38 13.85
C LYS A 270 -60.96 16.75 14.36
N ILE A 271 -61.03 17.57 15.41
CA ILE A 271 -62.26 18.26 15.79
C ILE A 271 -62.52 19.32 14.72
N SER A 272 -63.48 19.04 13.83
CA SER A 272 -64.03 20.03 12.91
C SER A 272 -65.00 20.93 13.69
N GLU A 273 -64.66 22.20 13.87
CA GLU A 273 -65.60 23.19 14.39
C GLU A 273 -66.64 23.57 13.32
N PRO A 274 -67.91 23.83 13.70
CA PRO A 274 -68.95 24.17 12.75
C PRO A 274 -68.93 25.67 12.39
N SER A 275 -69.06 25.96 11.11
CA SER A 275 -69.30 27.30 10.58
C SER A 275 -70.65 27.85 11.06
N THR A 276 -70.62 29.04 11.65
CA THR A 276 -71.78 29.92 11.73
C THR A 276 -71.36 31.33 11.31
N THR A 277 -71.79 31.73 10.13
CA THR A 277 -71.93 33.12 9.73
C THR A 277 -73.43 33.39 9.54
N SER A 278 -73.94 34.34 10.31
CA SER A 278 -75.11 35.18 9.99
C SER A 278 -74.70 36.62 10.25
#